data_AF-A0A7G3ZNE7-F1
#
_entry.id   AF-A0A7G3ZNE7-F1
#
_cell.length_a   1.000
_cell.length_b   1.000
_cell.length_c   1.000
_cell.angle_alpha   90.00
_cell.angle_beta   90.00
_cell.angle_gamma   90.00
#
_symmetry.space_group_name_H-M   'P 1'
#
loop_
_entity.id
_entity.type
_entity.pdbx_description
1 polymer ?
#
loop_
_entity_poly.entity_id
_entity_poly.type
_entity_poly.pdbx_seq_one_letter_code
_entity_poly.pdbx_strand_id
1 'polypeptide(L)'
;MGAKKAEFASDAYLDDSTSFEAFGLDSRLLQAIQRSGYRHPTLIQSHAISLALQEKKDIIAKAATGSGKTLAYLIPVIQTILDYKKNEGNDELSTSKTMGIILVPTKELSSQVSTVLEQMTLYCSKEIRCLNVSSDMSNAVLSSLLSESPEVLVATPAKLLGLLENNINSVSLENLRFLVIDEVDLVLSFGYQTDLVKIAQYLPLQKNLQTFLMSATLNDDIQELKKQFCRSPAILKFNDDEIAKGETKLVQYYVMVSEFDKFLLCYVIFKLGLIKGKTLIFVANIDRGYRLKLVLEQFGIKSCILNSELPANSRQHIVDQFNKNVYQLLIATDDTEYIKEEDELADEEGLLGQEEKQETQNSQQADESDKKAESKKSKKKVPVKKDKEYGVSRGVDFKNVACVLNFDLPTTAKSYVHRVGRTARAGKSGTAISFVVPLKEFGKHKPSTCPTAKKDEKILARIIKQQSKLGLEVQPYIFDNKQVEGFRYRMEDGFRAVTQVAVREARIKELKQELLASEKLKRHFEENPQELQSLRHDKELHPARIQQHLKRVPDYLLPESAKQGKSKKIGFVPFHNPKKNKKKGKINKRRGGKSDPLKNFK
;
A
#
# COMPACT_ATOMS: atom_id res chain seq x y z
N MET A 1 -32.93 12.46 -7.91
CA MET A 1 -31.46 12.51 -7.75
C MET A 1 -31.07 11.50 -6.68
N GLY A 2 -30.37 10.41 -7.05
CA GLY A 2 -29.99 9.38 -6.11
C GLY A 2 -28.82 9.84 -5.24
N ALA A 3 -29.04 9.99 -3.93
CA ALA A 3 -27.97 10.20 -2.98
C ALA A 3 -27.00 9.02 -3.07
N LYS A 4 -25.72 9.28 -3.41
CA LYS A 4 -24.65 8.31 -3.21
C LYS A 4 -24.70 7.91 -1.73
N LYS A 5 -24.86 6.62 -1.42
CA LYS A 5 -24.67 6.10 -0.06
C LYS A 5 -23.31 6.58 0.43
N ALA A 6 -23.30 7.39 1.49
CA ALA A 6 -22.06 7.71 2.20
C ALA A 6 -21.45 6.39 2.70
N GLU A 7 -20.15 6.19 2.48
CA GLU A 7 -19.42 5.08 3.11
C GLU A 7 -19.28 5.42 4.60
N PHE A 8 -20.22 4.94 5.41
CA PHE A 8 -20.15 5.05 6.86
C PHE A 8 -19.04 4.12 7.40
N ALA A 9 -18.49 4.47 8.56
CA ALA A 9 -17.66 3.54 9.33
C ALA A 9 -18.49 2.27 9.60
N SER A 10 -17.85 1.09 9.65
CA SER A 10 -18.59 -0.12 9.98
C SER A 10 -19.21 0.00 11.38
N ASP A 11 -20.38 -0.60 11.58
CA ASP A 11 -21.11 -0.55 12.85
C ASP A 11 -20.24 -1.03 14.02
N ALA A 12 -19.24 -1.87 13.75
CA ALA A 12 -18.27 -2.36 14.71
C ALA A 12 -17.38 -1.27 15.34
N TYR A 13 -17.30 -0.07 14.77
CA TYR A 13 -16.56 1.07 15.31
C TYR A 13 -17.42 2.07 16.07
N LEU A 14 -18.76 1.93 16.06
CA LEU A 14 -19.65 2.88 16.71
C LEU A 14 -19.55 2.79 18.24
N ASP A 15 -19.60 3.94 18.88
CA ASP A 15 -19.68 4.06 20.33
C ASP A 15 -21.13 4.42 20.72
N ASP A 16 -21.94 3.39 20.92
CA ASP A 16 -23.35 3.54 21.29
C ASP A 16 -23.55 4.19 22.67
N SER A 17 -22.49 4.27 23.48
CA SER A 17 -22.55 4.89 24.81
C SER A 17 -22.53 6.41 24.78
N THR A 18 -22.16 7.02 23.64
CA THR A 18 -21.94 8.46 23.51
C THR A 18 -22.74 9.05 22.34
N SER A 19 -23.07 10.34 22.44
CA SER A 19 -23.72 11.11 21.36
C SER A 19 -22.87 12.34 21.01
N PHE A 20 -23.01 12.88 19.81
CA PHE A 20 -22.25 14.08 19.42
C PHE A 20 -22.65 15.31 20.24
N GLU A 21 -23.88 15.35 20.71
CA GLU A 21 -24.43 16.38 21.59
C GLU A 21 -23.69 16.43 22.95
N ALA A 22 -23.14 15.30 23.42
CA ALA A 22 -22.41 15.23 24.67
C ALA A 22 -21.09 16.03 24.67
N PHE A 23 -20.54 16.37 23.49
CA PHE A 23 -19.29 17.12 23.38
C PHE A 23 -19.48 18.64 23.45
N GLY A 24 -20.72 19.14 23.56
CA GLY A 24 -20.98 20.58 23.67
C GLY A 24 -20.64 21.37 22.39
N LEU A 25 -20.85 20.77 21.22
CA LEU A 25 -20.52 21.36 19.93
C LEU A 25 -21.48 22.50 19.54
N ASP A 26 -21.04 23.40 18.67
CA ASP A 26 -21.87 24.45 18.07
C ASP A 26 -23.05 23.81 17.32
N SER A 27 -24.24 24.39 17.50
CA SER A 27 -25.49 23.93 16.87
C SER A 27 -25.40 23.75 15.35
N ARG A 28 -24.62 24.59 14.66
CA ARG A 28 -24.42 24.53 13.20
C ARG A 28 -23.56 23.36 12.79
N LEU A 29 -22.54 23.03 13.59
CA LEU A 29 -21.71 21.85 13.40
C LEU A 29 -22.52 20.58 13.68
N LEU A 30 -23.31 20.55 14.77
CA LEU A 30 -24.24 19.44 15.03
C LEU A 30 -25.23 19.21 13.90
N GLN A 31 -25.79 20.30 13.35
CA GLN A 31 -26.68 20.22 12.19
C GLN A 31 -26.00 19.63 10.96
N ALA A 32 -24.72 19.98 10.72
CA ALA A 32 -23.93 19.40 9.64
C ALA A 32 -23.68 17.90 9.82
N ILE A 33 -23.32 17.48 11.05
CA ILE A 33 -23.09 16.08 11.42
C ILE A 33 -24.37 15.25 11.17
N GLN A 34 -25.51 15.73 11.68
CA GLN A 34 -26.81 15.06 11.51
C GLN A 34 -27.23 14.98 10.04
N ARG A 35 -27.04 16.06 9.25
CA ARG A 35 -27.33 16.07 7.80
C ARG A 35 -26.51 15.04 7.04
N SER A 36 -25.26 14.86 7.41
CA SER A 36 -24.36 13.86 6.81
C SER A 36 -24.68 12.42 7.24
N GLY A 37 -25.66 12.24 8.14
CA GLY A 37 -26.19 10.93 8.54
C GLY A 37 -25.38 10.24 9.65
N TYR A 38 -24.46 10.95 10.31
CA TYR A 38 -23.71 10.42 11.44
C TYR A 38 -24.58 10.47 12.69
N ARG A 39 -24.99 9.30 13.19
CA ARG A 39 -25.86 9.19 14.37
C ARG A 39 -25.07 9.13 15.68
N HIS A 40 -24.02 8.31 15.69
CA HIS A 40 -23.16 8.10 16.86
C HIS A 40 -21.70 8.33 16.46
N PRO A 41 -20.86 8.84 17.38
CA PRO A 41 -19.43 8.90 17.16
C PRO A 41 -18.86 7.48 17.11
N THR A 42 -17.76 7.30 16.38
CA THR A 42 -16.95 6.08 16.51
C THR A 42 -16.09 6.12 17.77
N LEU A 43 -15.57 4.98 18.22
CA LEU A 43 -14.69 4.90 19.40
C LEU A 43 -13.49 5.86 19.32
N ILE A 44 -12.87 5.98 18.13
CA ILE A 44 -11.78 6.95 17.93
C ILE A 44 -12.29 8.39 18.02
N GLN A 45 -13.48 8.68 17.51
CA GLN A 45 -14.07 10.02 17.59
C GLN A 45 -14.42 10.37 19.04
N SER A 46 -15.07 9.48 19.80
CA SER A 46 -15.49 9.77 21.17
C SER A 46 -14.30 10.10 22.09
N HIS A 47 -13.22 9.32 21.99
CA HIS A 47 -12.02 9.54 22.77
C HIS A 47 -11.22 10.76 22.29
N ALA A 48 -10.97 10.87 20.97
CA ALA A 48 -10.14 11.96 20.44
C ALA A 48 -10.81 13.33 20.60
N ILE A 49 -12.13 13.43 20.35
CA ILE A 49 -12.87 14.69 20.45
C ILE A 49 -12.85 15.20 21.91
N SER A 50 -13.10 14.32 22.87
CA SER A 50 -13.09 14.67 24.29
C SER A 50 -11.72 15.17 24.75
N LEU A 51 -10.66 14.41 24.44
CA LEU A 51 -9.28 14.77 24.80
C LEU A 51 -8.82 16.08 24.13
N ALA A 52 -9.21 16.29 22.87
CA ALA A 52 -8.86 17.48 22.11
C ALA A 52 -9.59 18.73 22.61
N LEU A 53 -10.90 18.65 22.86
CA LEU A 53 -11.73 19.80 23.21
C LEU A 53 -11.66 20.16 24.70
N GLN A 54 -11.72 19.17 25.59
CA GLN A 54 -11.81 19.38 27.04
C GLN A 54 -10.43 19.49 27.67
N GLU A 55 -9.55 18.53 27.39
CA GLU A 55 -8.20 18.49 27.99
C GLU A 55 -7.15 19.27 27.18
N LYS A 56 -7.51 19.73 25.98
CA LYS A 56 -6.61 20.45 25.06
C LYS A 56 -5.30 19.70 24.75
N LYS A 57 -5.32 18.37 24.78
CA LYS A 57 -4.14 17.53 24.51
C LYS A 57 -3.86 17.33 23.03
N ASP A 58 -2.59 17.19 22.69
CA ASP A 58 -2.17 16.63 21.40
C ASP A 58 -2.60 15.17 21.31
N ILE A 59 -2.92 14.71 20.10
CA ILE A 59 -3.45 13.37 19.88
C ILE A 59 -2.55 12.61 18.92
N ILE A 60 -2.11 11.42 19.33
CA ILE A 60 -1.54 10.42 18.44
C ILE A 60 -2.49 9.23 18.41
N ALA A 61 -3.12 8.99 17.26
CA ALA A 61 -4.08 7.91 17.13
C ALA A 61 -3.60 6.83 16.17
N LYS A 62 -3.59 5.59 16.66
CA LYS A 62 -3.47 4.39 15.83
C LYS A 62 -4.87 3.85 15.53
N ALA A 63 -5.30 3.97 14.28
CA ALA A 63 -6.57 3.39 13.83
C ALA A 63 -6.59 3.06 12.33
N ALA A 64 -7.29 1.98 11.97
CA ALA A 64 -7.47 1.56 10.59
C ALA A 64 -8.19 2.60 9.72
N THR A 65 -8.05 2.47 8.40
CA THR A 65 -8.85 3.24 7.43
C THR A 65 -10.33 2.88 7.58
N GLY A 66 -11.21 3.89 7.51
CA GLY A 66 -12.65 3.68 7.70
C GLY A 66 -13.13 3.69 9.17
N SER A 67 -12.23 3.78 10.16
CA SER A 67 -12.59 3.91 11.58
C SER A 67 -13.17 5.28 11.96
N GLY A 68 -13.20 6.25 11.02
CA GLY A 68 -13.73 7.59 11.27
C GLY A 68 -12.70 8.63 11.73
N LYS A 69 -11.39 8.38 11.51
CA LYS A 69 -10.27 9.29 11.85
C LYS A 69 -10.47 10.74 11.41
N THR A 70 -11.02 10.93 10.20
CA THR A 70 -11.20 12.27 9.61
C THR A 70 -12.06 13.17 10.51
N LEU A 71 -13.23 12.71 10.96
CA LEU A 71 -14.07 13.50 11.85
C LEU A 71 -13.48 13.67 13.25
N ALA A 72 -12.64 12.71 13.69
CA ALA A 72 -12.00 12.77 15.00
C ALA A 72 -11.09 14.00 15.18
N TYR A 73 -10.46 14.49 14.10
CA TYR A 73 -9.71 15.76 14.11
C TYR A 73 -10.48 16.94 13.52
N LEU A 74 -11.36 16.74 12.53
CA LEU A 74 -12.10 17.85 11.93
C LEU A 74 -13.06 18.52 12.92
N ILE A 75 -13.76 17.74 13.75
CA ILE A 75 -14.72 18.28 14.72
C ILE A 75 -14.02 19.22 15.73
N PRO A 76 -12.92 18.82 16.41
CA PRO A 76 -12.22 19.71 17.33
C PRO A 76 -11.65 20.97 16.66
N VAL A 77 -11.12 20.83 15.44
CA VAL A 77 -10.58 21.96 14.65
C VAL A 77 -11.68 22.98 14.35
N ILE A 78 -12.81 22.53 13.79
CA ILE A 78 -13.94 23.39 13.43
C ILE A 78 -14.50 24.05 14.70
N GLN A 79 -14.78 23.27 15.74
CA GLN A 79 -15.36 23.78 16.98
C GLN A 79 -14.50 24.88 17.61
N THR A 80 -13.19 24.66 17.68
CA THR A 80 -12.29 25.65 18.30
C THR A 80 -12.18 26.93 17.47
N ILE A 81 -12.25 26.83 16.14
CA ILE A 81 -12.31 28.01 15.26
C ILE A 81 -13.59 28.83 15.52
N LEU A 82 -14.74 28.16 15.67
CA LEU A 82 -16.01 28.82 15.97
C LEU A 82 -15.98 29.49 17.35
N ASP A 83 -15.45 28.81 18.38
CA ASP A 83 -15.32 29.36 19.73
C ASP A 83 -14.42 30.60 19.74
N TYR A 84 -13.33 30.57 18.95
CA TYR A 84 -12.42 31.71 18.82
C TYR A 84 -13.13 32.92 18.21
N LYS A 85 -13.84 32.74 17.09
CA LYS A 85 -14.58 33.83 16.44
C LYS A 85 -15.73 34.37 17.28
N LYS A 86 -16.35 33.52 18.10
CA LYS A 86 -17.39 33.94 19.04
C LYS A 86 -16.83 34.82 20.17
N ASN A 87 -15.61 34.52 20.64
CA ASN A 87 -14.97 35.22 21.75
C ASN A 87 -14.21 36.48 21.34
N GLU A 88 -13.73 36.57 20.09
CA GLU A 88 -13.01 37.77 19.60
C GLU A 88 -13.91 39.01 19.40
N GLY A 89 -15.23 38.88 19.46
CA GLY A 89 -16.15 39.99 19.20
C GLY A 89 -16.16 40.44 17.74
N ASN A 90 -17.23 41.11 17.32
CA ASN A 90 -17.40 41.66 15.96
C ASN A 90 -16.49 42.89 15.71
N ASP A 91 -15.21 42.85 16.09
CA ASP A 91 -14.26 43.84 15.57
C ASP A 91 -14.04 43.51 14.09
N GLU A 92 -14.74 44.24 13.22
CA GLU A 92 -14.72 44.13 11.75
C GLU A 92 -13.31 44.30 11.13
N LEU A 93 -12.30 44.63 11.94
CA LEU A 93 -10.90 44.79 11.56
C LEU A 93 -10.01 43.57 11.90
N SER A 94 -10.57 42.52 12.51
CA SER A 94 -9.89 41.22 12.67
C SER A 94 -9.79 40.56 11.30
N THR A 95 -8.68 40.82 10.61
CA THR A 95 -8.27 40.13 9.38
C THR A 95 -8.35 38.64 9.65
N SER A 96 -9.18 37.90 8.90
CA SER A 96 -9.23 36.44 8.97
C SER A 96 -7.81 35.87 8.86
N LYS A 97 -7.49 34.87 9.68
CA LYS A 97 -6.14 34.27 9.73
C LYS A 97 -6.25 32.77 9.66
N THR A 98 -5.25 32.15 9.05
CA THR A 98 -5.14 30.70 9.01
C THR A 98 -4.92 30.16 10.42
N MET A 99 -5.86 29.35 10.89
CA MET A 99 -5.86 28.75 12.22
C MET A 99 -5.62 27.24 12.20
N GLY A 100 -5.90 26.57 11.07
CA GLY A 100 -5.70 25.12 10.93
C GLY A 100 -4.96 24.74 9.65
N ILE A 101 -4.00 23.83 9.77
CA ILE A 101 -3.35 23.15 8.65
C ILE A 101 -3.61 21.65 8.76
N ILE A 102 -4.06 21.05 7.66
CA ILE A 102 -4.25 19.62 7.52
C ILE A 102 -3.32 19.10 6.43
N LEU A 103 -2.28 18.38 6.85
CA LEU A 103 -1.33 17.71 5.98
C LEU A 103 -1.80 16.29 5.67
N VAL A 104 -1.85 15.98 4.39
CA VAL A 104 -2.24 14.67 3.86
C VAL A 104 -1.20 14.17 2.85
N PRO A 105 -1.08 12.84 2.64
CA PRO A 105 -0.04 12.27 1.78
C PRO A 105 -0.30 12.40 0.28
N THR A 106 -1.55 12.58 -0.18
CA THR A 106 -1.87 12.63 -1.61
C THR A 106 -2.85 13.75 -1.94
N LYS A 107 -2.87 14.17 -3.21
CA LYS A 107 -3.88 15.11 -3.74
C LYS A 107 -5.29 14.53 -3.69
N GLU A 108 -5.39 13.22 -3.90
CA GLU A 108 -6.63 12.46 -3.86
C GLU A 108 -7.20 12.45 -2.44
N LEU A 109 -6.35 12.29 -1.42
CA LEU A 109 -6.77 12.36 -0.03
C LEU A 109 -7.08 13.80 0.37
N SER A 110 -6.34 14.80 -0.12
CA SER A 110 -6.67 16.21 0.14
C SER A 110 -8.06 16.55 -0.36
N SER A 111 -8.42 16.11 -1.56
CA SER A 111 -9.75 16.30 -2.13
C SER A 111 -10.84 15.61 -1.31
N GLN A 112 -10.58 14.41 -0.79
CA GLN A 112 -11.52 13.68 0.07
C GLN A 112 -11.73 14.41 1.40
N VAL A 113 -10.65 14.81 2.07
CA VAL A 113 -10.71 15.54 3.34
C VAL A 113 -11.40 16.89 3.16
N SER A 114 -11.08 17.64 2.09
CA SER A 114 -11.75 18.90 1.77
C SER A 114 -13.25 18.72 1.55
N THR A 115 -13.68 17.65 0.87
CA THR A 115 -15.12 17.37 0.69
C THR A 115 -15.83 17.13 2.02
N VAL A 116 -15.19 16.39 2.95
CA VAL A 116 -15.77 16.15 4.29
C VAL A 116 -15.77 17.45 5.10
N LEU A 117 -14.70 18.23 5.04
CA LEU A 117 -14.59 19.52 5.72
C LEU A 117 -15.67 20.50 5.24
N GLU A 118 -15.89 20.64 3.93
CA GLU A 118 -16.97 21.46 3.35
C GLU A 118 -18.37 21.00 3.80
N GLN A 119 -18.58 19.69 3.94
CA GLN A 119 -19.84 19.16 4.48
C GLN A 119 -20.04 19.53 5.94
N MET A 120 -18.98 19.48 6.76
CA MET A 120 -19.03 19.82 8.18
C MET A 120 -19.16 21.34 8.40
N THR A 121 -18.62 22.16 7.50
CA THR A 121 -18.71 23.63 7.59
C THR A 121 -19.89 24.24 6.83
N LEU A 122 -20.76 23.43 6.23
CA LEU A 122 -21.88 23.88 5.40
C LEU A 122 -22.74 24.97 6.07
N TYR A 123 -23.01 24.82 7.37
CA TYR A 123 -23.83 25.75 8.15
C TYR A 123 -23.04 26.87 8.84
N CYS A 124 -21.70 26.87 8.73
CA CYS A 124 -20.80 27.91 9.26
C CYS A 124 -19.82 28.46 8.20
N SER A 125 -20.16 28.37 6.92
CA SER A 125 -19.33 28.80 5.78
C SER A 125 -18.99 30.29 5.76
N LYS A 126 -19.80 31.13 6.42
CA LYS A 126 -19.49 32.55 6.63
C LYS A 126 -18.33 32.76 7.60
N GLU A 127 -18.16 31.84 8.54
CA GLU A 127 -17.14 31.90 9.59
C GLU A 127 -15.92 31.04 9.28
N ILE A 128 -16.05 30.01 8.44
CA ILE A 128 -14.94 29.11 8.13
C ILE A 128 -14.86 28.92 6.62
N ARG A 129 -13.81 29.48 6.03
CA ARG A 129 -13.38 29.22 4.66
C ARG A 129 -12.26 28.21 4.69
N CYS A 130 -12.35 27.25 3.77
CA CYS A 130 -11.38 26.16 3.64
C CYS A 130 -10.78 26.21 2.25
N LEU A 131 -9.48 25.95 2.14
CA LEU A 131 -8.78 25.93 0.85
C LEU A 131 -7.93 24.68 0.71
N ASN A 132 -8.13 23.95 -0.40
CA ASN A 132 -7.29 22.83 -0.80
C ASN A 132 -6.16 23.31 -1.71
N VAL A 133 -4.99 23.54 -1.13
CA VAL A 133 -3.79 24.03 -1.84
C VAL A 133 -3.23 22.99 -2.81
N SER A 134 -3.54 21.70 -2.60
CA SER A 134 -3.06 20.61 -3.43
C SER A 134 -3.88 20.36 -4.69
N SER A 135 -4.98 21.11 -4.89
CA SER A 135 -5.78 21.07 -6.11
C SER A 135 -5.02 21.64 -7.31
N ASP A 136 -5.38 21.21 -8.53
CA ASP A 136 -4.73 21.67 -9.76
C ASP A 136 -5.27 23.06 -10.14
N MET A 137 -4.67 24.09 -9.57
CA MET A 137 -4.99 25.50 -9.82
C MET A 137 -3.77 26.23 -10.37
N SER A 138 -4.00 27.28 -11.15
CA SER A 138 -2.92 28.19 -11.55
C SER A 138 -2.45 29.01 -10.34
N ASN A 139 -1.17 29.40 -10.33
CA ASN A 139 -0.62 30.20 -9.23
C ASN A 139 -1.39 31.52 -9.02
N ALA A 140 -1.87 32.15 -10.10
CA ALA A 140 -2.67 33.38 -10.00
C ALA A 140 -3.99 33.16 -9.24
N VAL A 141 -4.70 32.06 -9.51
CA VAL A 141 -5.94 31.72 -8.81
C VAL A 141 -5.65 31.37 -7.35
N LEU A 142 -4.59 30.60 -7.10
CA LEU A 142 -4.18 30.24 -5.74
C LEU A 142 -3.84 31.49 -4.93
N SER A 143 -3.06 32.43 -5.47
CA SER A 143 -2.74 33.70 -4.80
C SER A 143 -3.99 34.52 -4.50
N SER A 144 -4.98 34.56 -5.40
CA SER A 144 -6.26 35.23 -5.15
C SER A 144 -7.01 34.60 -3.98
N LEU A 145 -7.11 33.27 -3.92
CA LEU A 145 -7.82 32.57 -2.84
C LEU A 145 -7.08 32.68 -1.50
N LEU A 146 -5.75 32.71 -1.52
CA LEU A 146 -4.95 32.94 -0.31
C LEU A 146 -5.10 34.37 0.20
N SER A 147 -5.30 35.36 -0.68
CA SER A 147 -5.55 36.74 -0.28
C SER A 147 -6.86 36.92 0.50
N GLU A 148 -7.81 35.99 0.34
CA GLU A 148 -9.03 35.94 1.14
C GLU A 148 -8.79 35.37 2.56
N SER A 149 -7.57 34.93 2.87
CA SER A 149 -7.13 34.46 4.19
C SER A 149 -7.99 33.32 4.77
N PRO A 150 -8.00 32.13 4.13
CA PRO A 150 -8.78 30.99 4.61
C PRO A 150 -8.33 30.52 6.00
N GLU A 151 -9.30 30.15 6.83
CA GLU A 151 -9.08 29.70 8.20
C GLU A 151 -8.47 28.30 8.26
N VAL A 152 -8.79 27.44 7.29
CA VAL A 152 -8.26 26.06 7.22
C VAL A 152 -7.63 25.78 5.86
N LEU A 153 -6.37 25.35 5.87
CA LEU A 153 -5.65 24.88 4.68
C LEU A 153 -5.54 23.36 4.69
N VAL A 154 -5.87 22.73 3.57
CA VAL A 154 -5.61 21.30 3.31
C VAL A 154 -4.55 21.19 2.23
N ALA A 155 -3.45 20.49 2.50
CA ALA A 155 -2.32 20.41 1.59
C ALA A 155 -1.52 19.11 1.74
N THR A 156 -0.73 18.79 0.71
CA THR A 156 0.38 17.84 0.81
C THR A 156 1.62 18.58 1.33
N PRO A 157 2.53 17.92 2.08
CA PRO A 157 3.71 18.57 2.64
C PRO A 157 4.53 19.34 1.58
N ALA A 158 4.83 18.72 0.45
CA ALA A 158 5.58 19.36 -0.63
C ALA A 158 4.89 20.63 -1.17
N LYS A 159 3.54 20.66 -1.25
CA LYS A 159 2.80 21.83 -1.73
C LYS A 159 2.77 22.95 -0.71
N LEU A 160 2.57 22.62 0.58
CA LEU A 160 2.64 23.61 1.64
C LEU A 160 4.05 24.20 1.74
N LEU A 161 5.08 23.37 1.74
CA LEU A 161 6.47 23.85 1.80
C LEU A 161 6.78 24.76 0.61
N GLY A 162 6.41 24.37 -0.61
CA GLY A 162 6.61 25.22 -1.79
C GLY A 162 5.86 26.55 -1.70
N LEU A 163 4.71 26.60 -1.04
CA LEU A 163 3.99 27.84 -0.77
C LEU A 163 4.75 28.70 0.25
N LEU A 164 5.23 28.10 1.34
CA LEU A 164 5.97 28.80 2.40
C LEU A 164 7.34 29.31 1.92
N GLU A 165 8.04 28.56 1.06
CA GLU A 165 9.34 28.97 0.52
C GLU A 165 9.21 30.08 -0.54
N ASN A 166 8.21 30.02 -1.42
CA ASN A 166 8.09 30.94 -2.57
C ASN A 166 7.20 32.16 -2.32
N ASN A 167 6.23 32.08 -1.40
CA ASN A 167 5.24 33.13 -1.16
C ASN A 167 5.09 33.42 0.34
N ILE A 168 6.22 33.70 1.01
CA ILE A 168 6.31 33.92 2.47
C ILE A 168 5.25 34.90 3.01
N ASN A 169 4.84 35.91 2.23
CA ASN A 169 3.87 36.92 2.65
C ASN A 169 2.40 36.55 2.39
N SER A 170 2.12 35.41 1.74
CA SER A 170 0.75 35.04 1.35
C SER A 170 -0.04 34.30 2.44
N VAL A 171 0.64 33.68 3.40
CA VAL A 171 0.02 32.92 4.50
C VAL A 171 0.75 33.22 5.80
N SER A 172 0.08 33.88 6.73
CA SER A 172 0.58 34.07 8.09
C SER A 172 0.21 32.87 8.96
N LEU A 173 1.23 32.24 9.55
CA LEU A 173 1.07 31.09 10.46
C LEU A 173 1.18 31.47 11.94
N GLU A 174 1.24 32.76 12.26
CA GLU A 174 1.42 33.23 13.64
C GLU A 174 0.27 32.85 14.57
N ASN A 175 -0.94 32.72 14.01
CA ASN A 175 -2.18 32.43 14.75
C ASN A 175 -2.63 30.98 14.57
N LEU A 176 -1.75 30.12 14.04
CA LEU A 176 -2.03 28.71 13.86
C LEU A 176 -2.31 28.05 15.21
N ARG A 177 -3.47 27.40 15.33
CA ARG A 177 -3.92 26.68 16.53
C ARG A 177 -3.91 25.17 16.34
N PHE A 178 -4.02 24.71 15.10
CA PHE A 178 -4.07 23.29 14.77
C PHE A 178 -3.10 22.89 13.67
N LEU A 179 -2.41 21.78 13.93
CA LEU A 179 -1.71 21.01 12.91
C LEU A 179 -2.25 19.59 12.92
N VAL A 180 -2.72 19.12 11.77
CA VAL A 180 -3.09 17.72 11.57
C VAL A 180 -2.12 17.12 10.55
N ILE A 181 -1.57 15.97 10.86
CA ILE A 181 -0.87 15.11 9.90
C ILE A 181 -1.66 13.79 9.83
N ASP A 182 -2.41 13.64 8.75
CA ASP A 182 -3.25 12.46 8.51
C ASP A 182 -2.49 11.41 7.67
N GLU A 183 -2.77 10.14 7.95
CA GLU A 183 -2.05 8.98 7.42
C GLU A 183 -0.51 9.17 7.48
N VAL A 184 0.02 9.44 8.68
CA VAL A 184 1.45 9.74 8.91
C VAL A 184 2.37 8.68 8.30
N ASP A 185 1.98 7.41 8.37
CA ASP A 185 2.74 6.32 7.74
C ASP A 185 2.81 6.44 6.21
N LEU A 186 1.74 6.91 5.54
CA LEU A 186 1.76 7.26 4.11
C LEU A 186 2.66 8.46 3.85
N VAL A 187 2.55 9.51 4.68
CA VAL A 187 3.32 10.75 4.53
C VAL A 187 4.82 10.44 4.55
N LEU A 188 5.25 9.63 5.51
CA LEU A 188 6.63 9.15 5.63
C LEU A 188 7.03 8.25 4.45
N SER A 189 6.17 7.32 4.04
CA SER A 189 6.45 6.38 2.94
C SER A 189 6.61 7.07 1.58
N PHE A 190 6.04 8.26 1.41
CA PHE A 190 6.23 9.09 0.21
C PHE A 190 7.47 9.98 0.27
N GLY A 191 8.21 9.93 1.36
CA GLY A 191 9.46 10.66 1.54
C GLY A 191 9.28 12.14 1.86
N TYR A 192 8.17 12.50 2.49
CA TYR A 192 7.92 13.87 2.93
C TYR A 192 8.58 14.22 4.27
N GLN A 193 9.44 13.35 4.82
CA GLN A 193 10.08 13.60 6.12
C GLN A 193 10.91 14.89 6.10
N THR A 194 11.72 15.08 5.05
CA THR A 194 12.51 16.31 4.89
C THR A 194 11.63 17.55 4.73
N ASP A 195 10.50 17.42 4.03
CA ASP A 195 9.54 18.52 3.87
C ASP A 195 8.87 18.88 5.20
N LEU A 196 8.46 17.88 6.00
CA LEU A 196 7.91 18.07 7.33
C LEU A 196 8.90 18.78 8.26
N VAL A 197 10.16 18.35 8.27
CA VAL A 197 11.21 18.98 9.08
C VAL A 197 11.40 20.46 8.73
N LYS A 198 11.33 20.81 7.45
CA LYS A 198 11.38 22.21 7.01
C LYS A 198 10.12 22.97 7.39
N ILE A 199 8.94 22.40 7.17
CA ILE A 199 7.66 23.02 7.56
C ILE A 199 7.66 23.35 9.05
N ALA A 200 8.16 22.44 9.90
CA ALA A 200 8.26 22.63 11.34
C ALA A 200 8.97 23.94 11.75
N GLN A 201 9.90 24.44 10.94
CA GLN A 201 10.63 25.69 11.20
C GLN A 201 9.74 26.94 11.05
N TYR A 202 8.67 26.85 10.27
CA TYR A 202 7.69 27.93 10.08
C TYR A 202 6.53 27.86 11.09
N LEU A 203 6.36 26.73 11.79
CA LEU A 203 5.23 26.51 12.67
C LEU A 203 5.48 27.08 14.07
N PRO A 204 4.47 27.67 14.73
CA PRO A 204 4.58 28.15 16.10
C PRO A 204 4.50 27.01 17.14
N LEU A 205 5.33 25.98 17.01
CA LEU A 205 5.28 24.74 17.82
C LEU A 205 5.36 24.98 19.35
N GLN A 206 5.96 26.10 19.77
CA GLN A 206 6.10 26.47 21.18
C GLN A 206 4.92 27.30 21.73
N LYS A 207 3.97 27.72 20.88
CA LYS A 207 2.87 28.63 21.22
C LYS A 207 1.51 27.99 20.94
N ASN A 208 0.94 27.30 21.94
CA ASN A 208 -0.45 26.82 21.97
C ASN A 208 -0.97 26.19 20.66
N LEU A 209 -0.12 25.42 19.96
CA LEU A 209 -0.48 24.64 18.78
C LEU A 209 -0.88 23.24 19.25
N GLN A 210 -2.12 22.83 18.97
CA GLN A 210 -2.57 21.46 19.19
C GLN A 210 -2.30 20.62 17.94
N THR A 211 -1.62 19.49 18.12
CA THR A 211 -1.20 18.61 17.02
C THR A 211 -1.95 17.28 17.04
N PHE A 212 -2.43 16.85 15.87
CA PHE A 212 -3.00 15.52 15.63
C PHE A 212 -2.12 14.72 14.68
N LEU A 213 -1.64 13.56 15.11
CA LEU A 213 -0.95 12.58 14.28
C LEU A 213 -1.84 11.35 14.14
N MET A 214 -2.42 11.15 12.96
CA MET A 214 -3.32 10.02 12.68
C MET A 214 -2.60 9.00 11.79
N SER A 215 -2.52 7.74 12.23
CA SER A 215 -1.81 6.70 11.49
C SER A 215 -2.45 5.33 11.67
N ALA A 216 -2.26 4.43 10.70
CA ALA A 216 -2.61 3.03 10.88
C ALA A 216 -1.60 2.27 11.77
N THR A 217 -0.38 2.79 11.92
CA THR A 217 0.71 2.12 12.63
C THR A 217 1.40 3.04 13.62
N LEU A 218 2.16 2.46 14.56
CA LEU A 218 3.05 3.17 15.45
C LEU A 218 4.45 2.55 15.27
N ASN A 219 5.31 3.21 14.51
CA ASN A 219 6.72 2.88 14.29
C ASN A 219 7.62 3.93 14.96
N ASP A 220 8.93 3.69 14.96
CA ASP A 220 9.92 4.60 15.53
C ASP A 220 9.95 5.95 14.81
N ASP A 221 9.66 5.99 13.51
CA ASP A 221 9.56 7.23 12.75
C ASP A 221 8.44 8.15 13.28
N ILE A 222 7.30 7.58 13.70
CA ILE A 222 6.24 8.34 14.37
C ILE A 222 6.69 8.82 15.76
N GLN A 223 7.58 8.09 16.44
CA GLN A 223 8.17 8.56 17.70
C GLN A 223 9.10 9.76 17.48
N GLU A 224 9.80 9.83 16.33
CA GLU A 224 10.59 10.99 15.96
C GLU A 224 9.69 12.21 15.71
N LEU A 225 8.64 12.05 14.90
CA LEU A 225 7.63 13.10 14.67
C LEU A 225 6.93 13.54 15.95
N LYS A 226 6.64 12.61 16.88
CA LYS A 226 6.09 12.93 18.20
C LYS A 226 6.99 13.92 18.96
N LYS A 227 8.31 13.70 18.95
CA LYS A 227 9.25 14.59 19.65
C LYS A 227 9.32 15.97 18.99
N GLN A 228 9.15 16.02 17.67
CA GLN A 228 9.28 17.25 16.90
C GLN A 228 8.01 18.10 16.92
N PHE A 229 6.82 17.50 16.81
CA PHE A 229 5.56 18.20 16.58
C PHE A 229 4.59 18.21 17.76
N CYS A 230 4.77 17.34 18.75
CA CYS A 230 3.80 17.17 19.85
C CYS A 230 4.39 17.53 21.22
N ARG A 231 3.51 18.01 22.12
CA ARG A 231 3.75 18.27 23.54
C ARG A 231 2.88 17.36 24.40
N SER A 232 3.49 16.34 25.00
CA SER A 232 2.81 15.38 25.89
C SER A 232 1.49 14.81 25.31
N PRO A 233 1.53 14.17 24.13
CA PRO A 233 0.33 13.72 23.46
C PRO A 233 -0.34 12.54 24.15
N ALA A 234 -1.68 12.49 24.10
CA ALA A 234 -2.44 11.29 24.41
C ALA A 234 -2.29 10.28 23.25
N ILE A 235 -1.88 9.06 23.57
CA ILE A 235 -1.70 7.99 22.59
C ILE A 235 -2.92 7.07 22.63
N LEU A 236 -3.75 7.17 21.60
CA LEU A 236 -4.93 6.31 21.43
C LEU A 236 -4.57 5.09 20.59
N LYS A 237 -4.72 3.89 21.18
CA LYS A 237 -4.47 2.62 20.50
C LYS A 237 -5.76 1.79 20.52
N PHE A 238 -6.36 1.61 19.35
CA PHE A 238 -7.51 0.72 19.20
C PHE A 238 -7.04 -0.63 18.64
N ASN A 239 -7.52 -1.72 19.24
CA ASN A 239 -7.24 -3.07 18.75
C ASN A 239 -8.16 -3.39 17.57
N ASP A 240 -7.76 -2.96 16.38
CA ASP A 240 -8.45 -3.30 15.12
C ASP A 240 -8.60 -4.83 14.92
N ASP A 241 -7.74 -5.63 15.55
CA ASP A 241 -7.74 -7.10 15.51
C ASP A 241 -8.98 -7.73 16.17
N GLU A 242 -9.65 -7.06 17.10
CA GLU A 242 -10.89 -7.56 17.71
C GLU A 242 -12.13 -7.15 16.92
N ILE A 243 -12.08 -5.97 16.30
CA ILE A 243 -13.18 -5.36 15.53
C ILE A 243 -13.28 -6.00 14.12
N ALA A 244 -12.14 -6.41 13.54
CA ALA A 244 -12.07 -7.08 12.23
C ALA A 244 -12.57 -8.56 12.23
N LYS A 245 -12.75 -9.17 13.41
CA LYS A 245 -13.17 -10.58 13.54
C LYS A 245 -14.59 -10.85 13.01
N GLY A 246 -15.44 -9.82 12.91
CA GLY A 246 -16.84 -9.97 12.49
C GLY A 246 -17.09 -9.88 10.98
N GLU A 247 -16.21 -9.21 10.20
CA GLU A 247 -16.54 -8.81 8.82
C GLU A 247 -15.45 -9.05 7.76
N THR A 248 -14.25 -9.51 8.14
CA THR A 248 -13.18 -9.71 7.16
C THR A 248 -13.43 -10.93 6.26
N LYS A 249 -13.99 -10.68 5.07
CA LYS A 249 -14.12 -11.65 3.97
C LYS A 249 -12.79 -11.89 3.25
N LEU A 250 -11.69 -11.98 4.00
CA LEU A 250 -10.36 -12.24 3.48
C LEU A 250 -10.14 -13.76 3.40
N VAL A 251 -9.95 -14.27 2.19
CA VAL A 251 -9.61 -15.67 1.96
C VAL A 251 -8.12 -15.77 1.65
N GLN A 252 -7.39 -16.61 2.39
CA GLN A 252 -5.93 -16.70 2.30
C GLN A 252 -5.50 -18.08 1.83
N TYR A 253 -4.69 -18.13 0.77
CA TYR A 253 -4.14 -19.35 0.19
C TYR A 253 -2.62 -19.32 0.18
N TYR A 254 -2.00 -20.49 0.36
CA TYR A 254 -0.59 -20.69 0.05
C TYR A 254 -0.40 -21.85 -0.92
N VAL A 255 0.63 -21.76 -1.74
CA VAL A 255 0.92 -22.74 -2.79
C VAL A 255 2.39 -23.11 -2.72
N MET A 256 2.66 -24.40 -2.53
CA MET A 256 4.01 -24.96 -2.49
C MET A 256 4.52 -25.18 -3.91
N VAL A 257 5.51 -24.40 -4.36
CA VAL A 257 5.94 -24.33 -5.77
C VAL A 257 7.44 -24.12 -5.90
N SER A 258 8.06 -24.62 -6.97
CA SER A 258 9.46 -24.30 -7.27
C SER A 258 9.62 -22.84 -7.69
N GLU A 259 10.85 -22.33 -7.65
CA GLU A 259 11.15 -20.92 -7.97
C GLU A 259 10.82 -20.55 -9.43
N PHE A 260 10.97 -21.50 -10.35
CA PHE A 260 10.59 -21.33 -11.75
C PHE A 260 9.07 -21.40 -11.92
N ASP A 261 8.42 -22.34 -11.22
CA ASP A 261 6.97 -22.53 -11.32
C ASP A 261 6.18 -21.33 -10.78
N LYS A 262 6.78 -20.49 -9.91
CA LYS A 262 6.21 -19.17 -9.56
C LYS A 262 5.88 -18.35 -10.81
N PHE A 263 6.82 -18.27 -11.76
CA PHE A 263 6.62 -17.53 -13.01
C PHE A 263 5.58 -18.21 -13.90
N LEU A 264 5.65 -19.53 -14.00
CA LEU A 264 4.69 -20.34 -14.77
C LEU A 264 3.26 -20.13 -14.27
N LEU A 265 3.03 -20.23 -12.96
CA LEU A 265 1.72 -20.05 -12.36
C LEU A 265 1.21 -18.61 -12.50
N CYS A 266 2.06 -17.60 -12.29
CA CYS A 266 1.71 -16.21 -12.60
C CYS A 266 1.22 -16.06 -14.05
N TYR A 267 1.98 -16.61 -15.00
CA TYR A 267 1.60 -16.61 -16.41
C TYR A 267 0.24 -17.27 -16.62
N VAL A 268 0.01 -18.49 -16.11
CA VAL A 268 -1.26 -19.20 -16.28
C VAL A 268 -2.42 -18.43 -15.64
N ILE A 269 -2.26 -17.98 -14.39
CA ILE A 269 -3.29 -17.25 -13.62
C ILE A 269 -3.78 -16.02 -14.38
N PHE A 270 -2.86 -15.17 -14.82
CA PHE A 270 -3.23 -13.90 -15.46
C PHE A 270 -3.58 -14.07 -16.93
N LYS A 271 -2.95 -15.01 -17.65
CA LYS A 271 -3.27 -15.23 -19.06
C LYS A 271 -4.66 -15.82 -19.26
N LEU A 272 -5.07 -16.72 -18.37
CA LEU A 272 -6.39 -17.34 -18.40
C LEU A 272 -7.45 -16.52 -17.65
N GLY A 273 -7.06 -15.42 -16.99
CA GLY A 273 -7.99 -14.56 -16.25
C GLY A 273 -8.65 -15.27 -15.07
N LEU A 274 -7.92 -16.16 -14.39
CA LEU A 274 -8.43 -16.95 -13.25
C LEU A 274 -8.76 -16.05 -12.05
N ILE A 275 -8.05 -14.93 -11.92
CA ILE A 275 -8.29 -13.90 -10.91
C ILE A 275 -8.93 -12.71 -11.61
N LYS A 276 -10.04 -12.22 -11.04
CA LYS A 276 -10.78 -11.06 -11.55
C LYS A 276 -10.53 -9.84 -10.68
N GLY A 277 -10.39 -8.70 -11.33
CA GLY A 277 -10.19 -7.42 -10.67
C GLY A 277 -8.72 -7.08 -10.44
N LYS A 278 -8.49 -5.98 -9.74
CA LYS A 278 -7.15 -5.44 -9.53
C LYS A 278 -6.33 -6.35 -8.63
N THR A 279 -5.11 -6.65 -9.07
CA THR A 279 -4.18 -7.52 -8.35
C THR A 279 -2.90 -6.76 -8.02
N LEU A 280 -2.52 -6.82 -6.74
CA LEU A 280 -1.26 -6.30 -6.23
C LEU A 280 -0.29 -7.45 -6.02
N ILE A 281 0.86 -7.43 -6.67
CA ILE A 281 1.87 -8.49 -6.64
C ILE A 281 3.08 -8.00 -5.85
N PHE A 282 3.46 -8.69 -4.77
CA PHE A 282 4.66 -8.36 -4.00
C PHE A 282 5.84 -9.24 -4.38
N VAL A 283 6.99 -8.62 -4.64
CA VAL A 283 8.27 -9.27 -4.96
C VAL A 283 9.36 -8.86 -3.96
N ALA A 284 10.37 -9.71 -3.81
CA ALA A 284 11.42 -9.53 -2.81
C ALA A 284 12.44 -8.42 -3.13
N ASN A 285 12.66 -8.11 -4.42
CA ASN A 285 13.62 -7.08 -4.82
C ASN A 285 13.29 -6.49 -6.21
N ILE A 286 13.94 -5.37 -6.51
CA ILE A 286 13.72 -4.56 -7.72
C ILE A 286 13.98 -5.36 -9.00
N ASP A 287 15.14 -6.01 -9.11
CA ASP A 287 15.51 -6.80 -10.30
C ASP A 287 14.49 -7.92 -10.56
N ARG A 288 13.98 -8.55 -9.51
CA ARG A 288 12.94 -9.57 -9.60
C ARG A 288 11.60 -9.00 -10.04
N GLY A 289 11.26 -7.79 -9.62
CA GLY A 289 10.10 -7.05 -10.10
C GLY A 289 10.16 -6.77 -11.60
N TYR A 290 11.28 -6.20 -12.08
CA TYR A 290 11.48 -5.97 -13.52
C TYR A 290 11.50 -7.28 -14.31
N ARG A 291 12.13 -8.33 -13.78
CA ARG A 291 12.12 -9.64 -14.42
C ARG A 291 10.70 -10.17 -14.59
N LEU A 292 9.88 -10.10 -13.55
CA LEU A 292 8.47 -10.52 -13.62
C LEU A 292 7.69 -9.68 -14.63
N LYS A 293 7.84 -8.34 -14.62
CA LYS A 293 7.23 -7.42 -15.59
C LYS A 293 7.57 -7.81 -17.04
N LEU A 294 8.86 -7.94 -17.35
CA LEU A 294 9.33 -8.28 -18.70
C LEU A 294 8.86 -9.67 -19.15
N VAL A 295 8.82 -10.64 -18.25
CA VAL A 295 8.29 -11.98 -18.53
C VAL A 295 6.80 -11.92 -18.86
N LEU A 296 5.99 -11.21 -18.06
CA LEU A 296 4.55 -11.05 -18.30
C LEU A 296 4.27 -10.34 -19.63
N GLU A 297 5.11 -9.36 -19.99
CA GLU A 297 5.03 -8.65 -21.27
C GLU A 297 5.27 -9.56 -22.49
N GLN A 298 6.11 -10.60 -22.38
CA GLN A 298 6.27 -11.62 -23.44
C GLN A 298 4.94 -12.29 -23.79
N PHE A 299 4.06 -12.46 -22.80
CA PHE A 299 2.74 -13.06 -22.95
C PHE A 299 1.63 -12.02 -23.20
N GLY A 300 1.98 -10.74 -23.36
CA GLY A 300 1.05 -9.64 -23.57
C GLY A 300 0.25 -9.24 -22.32
N ILE A 301 0.72 -9.60 -21.13
CA ILE A 301 0.12 -9.20 -19.85
C ILE A 301 0.78 -7.90 -19.43
N LYS A 302 0.00 -6.81 -19.37
CA LYS A 302 0.51 -5.50 -18.98
C LYS A 302 0.48 -5.34 -17.46
N SER A 303 1.58 -4.84 -16.90
CA SER A 303 1.70 -4.53 -15.47
C SER A 303 2.55 -3.27 -15.27
N CYS A 304 2.22 -2.48 -14.25
CA CYS A 304 3.11 -1.42 -13.77
C CYS A 304 3.99 -1.93 -12.62
N ILE A 305 5.12 -1.27 -12.38
CA ILE A 305 6.03 -1.57 -11.27
C ILE A 305 6.11 -0.36 -10.34
N LEU A 306 6.04 -0.58 -9.04
CA LEU A 306 6.29 0.41 -8.00
C LEU A 306 7.53 -0.05 -7.22
N ASN A 307 8.59 0.75 -7.27
CA ASN A 307 9.87 0.48 -6.59
C ASN A 307 10.44 1.76 -5.92
N SER A 308 11.45 1.62 -5.06
CA SER A 308 12.08 2.70 -4.29
C SER A 308 12.93 3.65 -5.11
N GLU A 309 13.37 3.25 -6.30
CA GLU A 309 14.26 4.08 -7.13
C GLU A 309 13.52 5.11 -7.96
N LEU A 310 12.20 4.98 -8.06
CA LEU A 310 11.37 5.95 -8.74
C LEU A 310 11.16 7.20 -7.87
N PRO A 311 11.21 8.41 -8.47
CA PRO A 311 10.89 9.64 -7.76
C PRO A 311 9.49 9.60 -7.11
N ALA A 312 9.31 10.32 -5.99
CA ALA A 312 8.04 10.34 -5.24
C ALA A 312 6.82 10.68 -6.12
N ASN A 313 6.94 11.66 -7.01
CA ASN A 313 5.87 12.04 -7.94
C ASN A 313 5.50 10.90 -8.91
N SER A 314 6.49 10.18 -9.42
CA SER A 314 6.30 9.05 -10.34
C SER A 314 5.66 7.87 -9.60
N ARG A 315 6.07 7.62 -8.34
CA ARG A 315 5.42 6.65 -7.45
C ARG A 315 3.94 6.99 -7.23
N GLN A 316 3.62 8.24 -6.91
CA GLN A 316 2.24 8.70 -6.76
C GLN A 316 1.45 8.50 -8.06
N HIS A 317 2.02 8.91 -9.20
CA HIS A 317 1.37 8.74 -10.50
C HIS A 317 1.02 7.28 -10.80
N ILE A 318 1.91 6.33 -10.50
CA ILE A 318 1.68 4.89 -10.70
C ILE A 318 0.51 4.39 -9.84
N VAL A 319 0.45 4.83 -8.59
CA VAL A 319 -0.66 4.51 -7.67
C VAL A 319 -1.98 5.08 -8.20
N ASP A 320 -1.96 6.30 -8.74
CA ASP A 320 -3.16 6.92 -9.33
C ASP A 320 -3.63 6.17 -10.57
N GLN A 321 -2.72 5.78 -11.46
CA GLN A 321 -3.04 4.99 -12.66
C GLN A 321 -3.66 3.64 -12.28
N PHE A 322 -3.14 2.98 -11.24
CA PHE A 322 -3.71 1.75 -10.72
C PHE A 322 -5.08 1.98 -10.06
N ASN A 323 -5.25 3.06 -9.32
CA ASN A 323 -6.52 3.42 -8.69
C ASN A 323 -7.60 3.77 -9.73
N LYS A 324 -7.21 4.43 -10.84
CA LYS A 324 -8.04 4.76 -12.01
C LYS A 324 -8.31 3.57 -12.96
N ASN A 325 -7.82 2.37 -12.64
CA ASN A 325 -7.96 1.14 -13.43
C ASN A 325 -7.25 1.16 -14.80
N VAL A 326 -6.25 2.04 -14.99
CA VAL A 326 -5.42 2.02 -16.22
C VAL A 326 -4.56 0.76 -16.27
N TYR A 327 -4.08 0.32 -15.11
CA TYR A 327 -3.46 -0.99 -14.92
C TYR A 327 -4.29 -1.82 -13.95
N GLN A 328 -4.46 -3.10 -14.28
CA GLN A 328 -5.10 -4.08 -13.38
C GLN A 328 -4.08 -4.86 -12.55
N LEU A 329 -2.82 -4.93 -12.99
CA LEU A 329 -1.73 -5.55 -12.27
C LEU A 329 -0.70 -4.49 -11.87
N LEU A 330 -0.39 -4.43 -10.58
CA LEU A 330 0.70 -3.64 -10.03
C LEU A 330 1.70 -4.58 -9.34
N ILE A 331 2.96 -4.51 -9.75
CA ILE A 331 4.08 -5.21 -9.11
C ILE A 331 4.75 -4.24 -8.15
N ALA A 332 4.85 -4.60 -6.88
CA ALA A 332 5.41 -3.80 -5.82
C ALA A 332 6.62 -4.51 -5.21
N THR A 333 7.72 -3.77 -5.05
CA THR A 333 8.87 -4.25 -4.27
C THR A 333 8.70 -3.84 -2.83
N ASP A 334 8.96 -4.75 -1.89
CA ASP A 334 8.90 -4.47 -0.46
C ASP A 334 10.34 -4.36 0.06
N ASP A 335 10.76 -3.18 0.51
CA ASP A 335 12.09 -3.00 1.10
C ASP A 335 12.08 -3.55 2.54
N THR A 336 12.19 -4.88 2.64
CA THR A 336 12.26 -5.59 3.93
C THR A 336 13.64 -5.51 4.61
N GLU A 337 14.57 -4.68 4.12
CA GLU A 337 15.88 -4.49 4.80
C GLU A 337 15.75 -3.81 6.17
N TYR A 338 14.63 -3.13 6.47
CA TYR A 338 14.36 -2.50 7.77
C TYR A 338 13.95 -3.45 8.90
N ILE A 339 13.80 -4.75 8.65
CA ILE A 339 13.35 -5.73 9.68
C ILE A 339 14.41 -6.83 9.90
N LYS A 340 15.68 -6.53 9.63
CA LYS A 340 16.78 -7.45 10.00
C LYS A 340 17.28 -7.22 11.42
N GLU A 341 17.23 -5.98 11.91
CA GLU A 341 17.82 -5.64 13.22
C GLU A 341 17.00 -6.13 14.42
N GLU A 342 15.66 -6.21 14.32
CA GLU A 342 14.82 -6.68 15.44
C GLU A 342 14.73 -8.22 15.53
N ASP A 343 14.84 -8.94 14.41
CA ASP A 343 14.61 -10.41 14.37
C ASP A 343 15.91 -11.23 14.48
N GLU A 344 17.08 -10.66 14.19
CA GLU A 344 18.37 -11.35 14.46
C GLU A 344 18.60 -11.54 15.97
N LEU A 345 18.12 -10.60 16.81
CA LEU A 345 18.15 -10.71 18.27
C LEU A 345 17.21 -11.81 18.80
N ALA A 346 16.05 -12.01 18.16
CA ALA A 346 15.10 -13.07 18.53
C ALA A 346 15.56 -14.47 18.09
N ASP A 347 16.33 -14.57 17.01
CA ASP A 347 16.93 -15.84 16.59
C ASP A 347 18.15 -16.22 17.47
N GLU A 348 18.88 -15.25 18.07
CA GLU A 348 19.96 -15.55 19.06
C GLU A 348 19.44 -16.00 20.44
N GLU A 349 18.39 -15.37 20.97
CA GLU A 349 17.80 -15.78 22.26
C GLU A 349 17.12 -17.17 22.20
N GLY A 350 16.66 -17.59 21.02
CA GLY A 350 16.05 -18.91 20.81
C GLY A 350 17.06 -20.06 20.70
N LEU A 351 18.33 -19.76 20.39
CA LEU A 351 19.40 -20.74 20.21
C LEU A 351 20.19 -21.00 21.51
N LEU A 352 20.27 -20.01 22.41
CA LEU A 352 20.92 -20.14 23.71
C LEU A 352 20.12 -21.01 24.72
N GLY A 353 18.85 -21.32 24.43
CA GLY A 353 17.97 -22.09 25.31
C GLY A 353 17.96 -23.61 25.12
N GLN A 354 18.80 -24.17 24.24
CA GLN A 354 18.78 -25.62 23.94
C GLN A 354 20.13 -26.36 24.00
N GLU A 355 21.22 -25.73 24.42
CA GLU A 355 22.53 -26.40 24.55
C GLU A 355 23.03 -26.59 25.99
N GLU A 356 22.22 -26.29 27.01
CA GLU A 356 22.50 -26.70 28.40
C GLU A 356 21.78 -28.00 28.75
N LYS A 357 22.30 -29.13 28.25
CA LYS A 357 22.26 -30.46 28.88
C LYS A 357 22.88 -31.50 27.95
N GLN A 358 24.21 -31.58 27.92
CA GLN A 358 24.94 -32.84 28.07
C GLN A 358 26.45 -32.61 28.10
N GLU A 359 27.04 -33.13 29.18
CA GLU A 359 28.41 -33.65 29.27
C GLU A 359 29.58 -32.67 29.40
N THR A 360 29.83 -32.37 30.68
CA THR A 360 31.13 -32.18 31.29
C THR A 360 32.04 -33.40 31.06
N GLN A 361 33.26 -33.20 30.55
CA GLN A 361 34.55 -33.79 30.94
C GLN A 361 35.52 -33.97 29.75
N ASN A 362 36.48 -33.06 29.60
CA ASN A 362 37.94 -33.32 29.77
C ASN A 362 38.81 -32.25 29.06
N SER A 363 39.43 -31.43 29.90
CA SER A 363 40.85 -31.04 29.92
C SER A 363 41.69 -30.91 28.62
N GLN A 364 42.15 -29.67 28.43
CA GLN A 364 43.55 -29.20 28.36
C GLN A 364 44.36 -29.23 27.04
N GLN A 365 45.18 -28.16 26.93
CA GLN A 365 46.31 -27.83 26.03
C GLN A 365 45.93 -27.20 24.68
N ALA A 366 46.12 -25.88 24.48
CA ALA A 366 47.37 -25.12 24.26
C ALA A 366 47.86 -25.23 22.80
N ASP A 367 47.74 -24.13 22.03
CA ASP A 367 48.91 -23.46 21.45
C ASP A 367 48.54 -22.22 20.61
N GLU A 368 49.27 -21.13 20.88
CA GLU A 368 49.43 -19.94 20.06
C GLU A 368 50.39 -20.23 18.89
N SER A 369 50.05 -19.79 17.66
CA SER A 369 51.03 -19.28 16.69
C SER A 369 50.37 -18.66 15.44
N ASP A 370 50.26 -17.34 15.47
CA ASP A 370 50.91 -16.41 14.55
C ASP A 370 51.19 -16.87 13.08
N LYS A 371 50.41 -16.38 12.09
CA LYS A 371 50.88 -15.44 11.02
C LYS A 371 50.07 -15.41 9.72
N LYS A 372 49.98 -14.16 9.23
CA LYS A 372 49.96 -13.66 7.84
C LYS A 372 48.62 -13.44 7.14
N ALA A 373 48.27 -12.15 7.16
CA ALA A 373 47.42 -11.43 6.24
C ALA A 373 47.87 -11.55 4.77
N GLU A 374 46.91 -11.75 3.87
CA GLU A 374 46.97 -11.26 2.50
C GLU A 374 45.63 -10.58 2.14
N SER A 375 45.72 -9.27 1.92
CA SER A 375 44.62 -8.39 1.58
C SER A 375 44.42 -8.34 0.06
N LYS A 376 43.37 -8.99 -0.46
CA LYS A 376 42.90 -8.74 -1.83
C LYS A 376 41.87 -7.62 -1.83
N LYS A 377 42.31 -6.42 -2.25
CA LYS A 377 41.49 -5.23 -2.51
C LYS A 377 40.37 -5.53 -3.53
N SER A 378 39.16 -5.78 -3.05
CA SER A 378 37.94 -5.67 -3.87
C SER A 378 37.58 -4.20 -4.03
N LYS A 379 37.55 -3.72 -5.28
CA LYS A 379 37.09 -2.37 -5.67
C LYS A 379 35.78 -2.03 -4.97
N LYS A 380 35.80 -1.06 -4.05
CA LYS A 380 34.62 -0.46 -3.41
C LYS A 380 33.69 0.06 -4.50
N LYS A 381 32.54 -0.61 -4.72
CA LYS A 381 31.40 0.02 -5.36
C LYS A 381 30.93 1.14 -4.44
N VAL A 382 30.82 2.35 -4.98
CA VAL A 382 30.19 3.48 -4.30
C VAL A 382 28.78 3.04 -3.89
N PRO A 383 28.42 3.09 -2.60
CA PRO A 383 27.06 2.74 -2.19
C PRO A 383 26.14 3.86 -2.68
N VAL A 384 25.25 3.53 -3.61
CA VAL A 384 24.09 4.37 -3.91
C VAL A 384 23.31 4.52 -2.60
N LYS A 385 23.11 5.75 -2.12
CA LYS A 385 22.26 6.04 -0.96
C LYS A 385 20.87 5.45 -1.25
N LYS A 386 20.54 4.33 -0.60
CA LYS A 386 19.18 3.79 -0.60
C LYS A 386 18.29 4.74 0.20
N ASP A 387 17.11 5.01 -0.33
CA ASP A 387 16.16 5.90 0.30
C ASP A 387 15.65 5.25 1.60
N LYS A 388 15.82 5.94 2.73
CA LYS A 388 15.45 5.39 4.06
C LYS A 388 13.93 5.26 4.27
N GLU A 389 13.16 5.74 3.31
CA GLU A 389 11.77 6.19 3.46
C GLU A 389 10.76 5.36 2.65
N TYR A 390 11.17 4.23 2.06
CA TYR A 390 10.32 3.46 1.14
C TYR A 390 9.78 2.14 1.74
N GLY A 391 8.46 1.93 1.68
CA GLY A 391 7.85 0.63 1.95
C GLY A 391 6.42 0.49 1.44
N VAL A 392 6.21 -0.17 0.29
CA VAL A 392 4.88 -0.36 -0.34
C VAL A 392 3.91 -1.20 0.50
N SER A 393 4.44 -2.05 1.38
CA SER A 393 3.61 -2.81 2.32
C SER A 393 2.91 -1.92 3.34
N ARG A 394 3.39 -0.69 3.56
CA ARG A 394 2.84 0.33 4.48
C ARG A 394 2.55 1.59 3.67
N GLY A 395 1.75 2.53 4.18
CA GLY A 395 1.85 3.87 3.60
C GLY A 395 1.44 4.11 2.14
N VAL A 396 0.69 3.21 1.47
CA VAL A 396 0.12 3.46 0.13
C VAL A 396 -1.31 2.93 0.05
N ASP A 397 -2.28 3.79 -0.29
CA ASP A 397 -3.68 3.39 -0.41
C ASP A 397 -4.01 2.87 -1.82
N PHE A 398 -4.23 1.55 -1.90
CA PHE A 398 -4.66 0.87 -3.11
C PHE A 398 -6.17 0.61 -3.03
N LYS A 399 -6.94 1.29 -3.87
CA LYS A 399 -8.40 1.20 -3.87
C LYS A 399 -8.86 -0.04 -4.62
N ASN A 400 -9.81 -0.79 -4.06
CA ASN A 400 -10.47 -1.92 -4.73
C ASN A 400 -9.51 -3.02 -5.23
N VAL A 401 -8.48 -3.35 -4.45
CA VAL A 401 -7.66 -4.53 -4.71
C VAL A 401 -8.52 -5.77 -4.44
N ALA A 402 -8.70 -6.59 -5.47
CA ALA A 402 -9.43 -7.86 -5.35
C ALA A 402 -8.51 -8.96 -4.84
N CYS A 403 -7.26 -8.99 -5.33
CA CYS A 403 -6.29 -10.01 -4.97
C CYS A 403 -4.94 -9.41 -4.58
N VAL A 404 -4.34 -9.94 -3.51
CA VAL A 404 -2.92 -9.75 -3.20
C VAL A 404 -2.18 -11.04 -3.52
N LEU A 405 -1.13 -10.97 -4.33
CA LEU A 405 -0.28 -12.09 -4.69
C LEU A 405 1.11 -11.87 -4.11
N ASN A 406 1.48 -12.61 -3.07
CA ASN A 406 2.86 -12.68 -2.61
C ASN A 406 3.63 -13.62 -3.55
N PHE A 407 4.19 -13.06 -4.62
CA PHE A 407 5.06 -13.80 -5.55
C PHE A 407 6.30 -14.33 -4.80
N ASP A 408 6.85 -13.48 -3.94
CA ASP A 408 7.79 -13.89 -2.92
C ASP A 408 7.17 -13.71 -1.55
N LEU A 409 7.29 -14.76 -0.73
CA LEU A 409 6.85 -14.70 0.65
C LEU A 409 7.63 -13.58 1.37
N PRO A 410 6.96 -12.75 2.19
CA PRO A 410 7.66 -11.78 3.02
C PRO A 410 8.62 -12.46 3.97
N THR A 411 9.65 -11.74 4.42
CA THR A 411 10.63 -12.26 5.39
C THR A 411 10.07 -12.38 6.80
N THR A 412 8.97 -11.70 7.12
CA THR A 412 8.35 -11.69 8.44
C THR A 412 6.83 -11.85 8.37
N ALA A 413 6.24 -12.42 9.41
CA ALA A 413 4.79 -12.58 9.51
C ALA A 413 4.05 -11.24 9.70
N LYS A 414 4.71 -10.23 10.30
CA LYS A 414 4.21 -8.85 10.38
C LYS A 414 4.09 -8.21 8.99
N SER A 415 5.11 -8.35 8.13
CA SER A 415 5.03 -7.86 6.74
C SER A 415 3.91 -8.58 5.97
N TYR A 416 3.71 -9.88 6.19
CA TYR A 416 2.59 -10.62 5.61
C TYR A 416 1.22 -10.00 5.91
N VAL A 417 0.93 -9.70 7.18
CA VAL A 417 -0.34 -9.05 7.59
C VAL A 417 -0.54 -7.73 6.84
N HIS A 418 0.49 -6.91 6.73
CA HIS A 418 0.40 -5.62 6.04
C HIS A 418 0.16 -5.75 4.53
N ARG A 419 0.76 -6.77 3.89
CA ARG A 419 0.54 -7.05 2.47
C ARG A 419 -0.89 -7.53 2.20
N VAL A 420 -1.37 -8.52 2.95
CA VAL A 420 -2.74 -9.05 2.74
C VAL A 420 -3.82 -8.05 3.15
N GLY A 421 -3.52 -7.16 4.10
CA GLY A 421 -4.38 -6.01 4.46
C GLY A 421 -4.52 -4.94 3.37
N ARG A 422 -3.90 -5.10 2.19
CA ARG A 422 -4.15 -4.26 1.01
C ARG A 422 -5.41 -4.67 0.24
N THR A 423 -5.96 -5.86 0.52
CA THR A 423 -7.27 -6.32 0.02
C THR A 423 -8.29 -6.39 1.16
N ALA A 424 -9.53 -6.77 0.87
CA ALA A 424 -10.62 -6.95 1.83
C ALA A 424 -10.94 -5.71 2.71
N ARG A 425 -10.74 -4.50 2.18
CA ARG A 425 -11.06 -3.23 2.88
C ARG A 425 -12.53 -2.83 2.69
N ALA A 426 -13.06 -2.05 3.63
CA ALA A 426 -14.40 -1.45 3.57
C ALA A 426 -15.53 -2.46 3.28
N GLY A 427 -15.54 -3.59 4.00
CA GLY A 427 -16.59 -4.63 3.90
C GLY A 427 -16.56 -5.50 2.63
N LYS A 428 -15.56 -5.32 1.75
CA LYS A 428 -15.40 -6.12 0.52
C LYS A 428 -14.65 -7.42 0.79
N SER A 429 -14.93 -8.45 -0.01
CA SER A 429 -14.15 -9.68 0.00
C SER A 429 -12.83 -9.51 -0.73
N GLY A 430 -11.80 -10.15 -0.22
CA GLY A 430 -10.46 -10.14 -0.80
C GLY A 430 -9.85 -11.53 -0.81
N THR A 431 -8.93 -11.77 -1.74
CA THR A 431 -8.14 -13.00 -1.77
C THR A 431 -6.66 -12.68 -1.63
N ALA A 432 -5.95 -13.43 -0.81
CA ALA A 432 -4.50 -13.41 -0.73
C ALA A 432 -3.95 -14.76 -1.18
N ILE A 433 -2.97 -14.76 -2.08
CA ILE A 433 -2.27 -15.96 -2.55
C ILE A 433 -0.79 -15.79 -2.27
N SER A 434 -0.16 -16.78 -1.65
CA SER A 434 1.27 -16.78 -1.38
C SER A 434 1.97 -17.95 -2.03
N PHE A 435 3.04 -17.68 -2.78
CA PHE A 435 3.92 -18.72 -3.28
C PHE A 435 5.04 -19.00 -2.28
N VAL A 436 5.18 -20.28 -1.93
CA VAL A 436 6.13 -20.77 -0.92
C VAL A 436 7.04 -21.78 -1.61
N VAL A 437 8.36 -21.56 -1.55
CA VAL A 437 9.34 -22.51 -2.08
C VAL A 437 9.68 -23.53 -1.01
N PRO A 438 9.40 -24.83 -1.23
CA PRO A 438 9.88 -25.88 -0.34
C PRO A 438 11.40 -25.88 -0.28
N LEU A 439 12.02 -26.11 0.89
CA LEU A 439 13.48 -26.07 1.03
C LEU A 439 14.18 -27.03 0.07
N LYS A 440 13.56 -28.18 -0.20
CA LYS A 440 14.05 -29.18 -1.17
C LYS A 440 14.05 -28.71 -2.63
N GLU A 441 13.27 -27.69 -2.99
CA GLU A 441 13.17 -27.12 -4.34
C GLU A 441 14.05 -25.88 -4.51
N PHE A 442 14.58 -25.33 -3.42
CA PHE A 442 15.40 -24.12 -3.43
C PHE A 442 16.69 -24.31 -4.22
N GLY A 443 16.98 -23.37 -5.12
CA GLY A 443 18.24 -23.33 -5.87
C GLY A 443 18.31 -24.28 -7.08
N LYS A 444 17.27 -25.09 -7.33
CA LYS A 444 17.26 -26.03 -8.47
C LYS A 444 17.29 -25.33 -9.82
N HIS A 445 16.66 -24.16 -9.93
CA HIS A 445 16.67 -23.34 -11.13
C HIS A 445 17.39 -22.02 -10.87
N LYS A 446 18.73 -22.04 -10.98
CA LYS A 446 19.63 -20.91 -10.70
C LYS A 446 19.15 -19.57 -11.26
N PRO A 447 18.64 -19.48 -12.52
CA PRO A 447 18.21 -18.20 -13.07
C PRO A 447 16.97 -17.59 -12.39
N SER A 448 16.11 -18.38 -11.74
CA SER A 448 14.91 -17.88 -11.03
C SER A 448 15.08 -17.78 -9.51
N THR A 449 16.21 -18.24 -8.98
CA THR A 449 16.47 -18.35 -7.55
C THR A 449 16.42 -17.00 -6.85
N CYS A 450 15.82 -16.98 -5.65
CA CYS A 450 15.74 -15.80 -4.80
C CYS A 450 16.24 -16.15 -3.40
N PRO A 451 17.26 -15.44 -2.84
CA PRO A 451 17.85 -15.80 -1.55
C PRO A 451 16.87 -15.90 -0.38
N THR A 452 15.82 -15.07 -0.38
CA THR A 452 14.80 -15.06 0.68
C THR A 452 13.99 -16.36 0.71
N ALA A 453 13.86 -17.05 -0.43
CA ALA A 453 13.10 -18.28 -0.56
C ALA A 453 13.63 -19.44 0.29
N LYS A 454 14.90 -19.39 0.71
CA LYS A 454 15.52 -20.41 1.59
C LYS A 454 14.79 -20.55 2.94
N LYS A 455 14.14 -19.48 3.42
CA LYS A 455 13.45 -19.45 4.72
C LYS A 455 11.92 -19.57 4.57
N ASP A 456 11.38 -19.78 3.36
CA ASP A 456 9.94 -19.73 3.07
C ASP A 456 9.10 -20.65 3.98
N GLU A 457 9.50 -21.92 4.17
CA GLU A 457 8.76 -22.87 5.03
C GLU A 457 8.72 -22.44 6.50
N LYS A 458 9.84 -21.91 7.02
CA LYS A 458 9.91 -21.41 8.41
C LYS A 458 9.01 -20.20 8.60
N ILE A 459 9.01 -19.27 7.65
CA ILE A 459 8.17 -18.07 7.72
C ILE A 459 6.69 -18.41 7.54
N LEU A 460 6.35 -19.34 6.64
CA LEU A 460 4.99 -19.83 6.49
C LEU A 460 4.43 -20.39 7.81
N ALA A 461 5.22 -21.19 8.54
CA ALA A 461 4.80 -21.72 9.84
C ALA A 461 4.52 -20.59 10.86
N ARG A 462 5.36 -19.55 10.89
CA ARG A 462 5.14 -18.35 11.72
C ARG A 462 3.86 -17.61 11.30
N ILE A 463 3.63 -17.45 10.00
CA ILE A 463 2.42 -16.81 9.43
C ILE A 463 1.16 -17.57 9.84
N ILE A 464 1.11 -18.89 9.65
CA ILE A 464 -0.06 -19.72 10.01
C ILE A 464 -0.35 -19.60 11.52
N LYS A 465 0.68 -19.63 12.36
CA LYS A 465 0.54 -19.44 13.82
C LYS A 465 0.00 -18.05 14.18
N GLN A 466 0.41 -17.00 13.48
CA GLN A 466 -0.07 -15.65 13.75
C GLN A 466 -1.50 -15.42 13.24
N GLN A 467 -1.82 -15.92 12.04
CA GLN A 467 -3.16 -15.80 11.44
C GLN A 467 -4.21 -16.59 12.23
N SER A 468 -3.87 -17.79 12.71
CA SER A 468 -4.76 -18.58 13.56
C SER A 468 -5.11 -17.90 14.88
N LYS A 469 -4.16 -17.16 15.49
CA LYS A 469 -4.44 -16.31 16.67
C LYS A 469 -5.46 -15.20 16.37
N LEU A 470 -5.51 -14.73 15.13
CA LEU A 470 -6.48 -13.73 14.66
C LEU A 470 -7.81 -14.36 14.20
N GLY A 471 -7.96 -15.69 14.30
CA GLY A 471 -9.14 -16.41 13.82
C GLY A 471 -9.21 -16.55 12.30
N LEU A 472 -8.12 -16.26 11.58
CA LEU A 472 -8.04 -16.34 10.13
C LEU A 472 -7.33 -17.64 9.69
N GLU A 473 -7.92 -18.35 8.74
CA GLU A 473 -7.34 -19.58 8.19
C GLU A 473 -6.53 -19.29 6.92
N VAL A 474 -5.34 -19.91 6.84
CA VAL A 474 -4.47 -19.86 5.64
C VAL A 474 -4.47 -21.25 5.02
N GLN A 475 -5.17 -21.41 3.90
CA GLN A 475 -5.48 -22.71 3.31
C GLN A 475 -4.44 -23.13 2.26
N PRO A 476 -4.04 -24.41 2.21
CA PRO A 476 -3.24 -24.91 1.10
C PRO A 476 -4.05 -24.89 -0.18
N TYR A 477 -3.42 -24.47 -1.28
CA TYR A 477 -3.97 -24.57 -2.62
C TYR A 477 -3.04 -25.35 -3.53
N ILE A 478 -3.58 -26.35 -4.21
CA ILE A 478 -2.85 -27.25 -5.10
C ILE A 478 -3.33 -26.99 -6.52
N PHE A 479 -2.40 -26.62 -7.41
CA PHE A 479 -2.71 -26.48 -8.84
C PHE A 479 -2.76 -27.85 -9.52
N ASP A 480 -3.65 -27.98 -10.51
CA ASP A 480 -3.65 -29.14 -11.41
C ASP A 480 -2.43 -29.07 -12.33
N ASN A 481 -1.36 -29.76 -11.92
CA ASN A 481 -0.11 -29.80 -12.66
C ASN A 481 -0.31 -30.22 -14.12
N LYS A 482 -1.31 -31.05 -14.45
CA LYS A 482 -1.53 -31.48 -15.84
C LYS A 482 -1.92 -30.33 -16.76
N GLN A 483 -2.70 -29.37 -16.25
CA GLN A 483 -3.12 -28.19 -17.01
C GLN A 483 -2.00 -27.17 -17.12
N VAL A 484 -1.20 -27.03 -16.06
CA VAL A 484 -0.09 -26.07 -16.00
C VAL A 484 1.10 -26.52 -16.87
N GLU A 485 1.36 -27.83 -16.92
CA GLU A 485 2.52 -28.39 -17.63
C GLU A 485 2.50 -28.11 -19.14
N GLY A 486 1.30 -28.05 -19.74
CA GLY A 486 1.13 -27.65 -21.14
C GLY A 486 1.64 -26.23 -21.44
N PHE A 487 1.73 -25.37 -20.43
CA PHE A 487 2.25 -24.00 -20.56
C PHE A 487 3.75 -23.90 -20.27
N ARG A 488 4.40 -24.94 -19.73
CA ARG A 488 5.80 -24.91 -19.28
C ARG A 488 6.76 -24.53 -20.41
N TYR A 489 6.66 -25.17 -21.57
CA TYR A 489 7.58 -24.88 -22.68
C TYR A 489 7.52 -23.42 -23.12
N ARG A 490 6.33 -22.82 -23.17
CA ARG A 490 6.14 -21.40 -23.52
C ARG A 490 6.70 -20.48 -22.46
N MET A 491 6.53 -20.87 -21.20
CA MET A 491 7.11 -20.17 -20.07
C MET A 491 8.64 -20.20 -20.16
N GLU A 492 9.25 -21.34 -20.49
CA GLU A 492 10.70 -21.44 -20.69
C GLU A 492 11.19 -20.56 -21.84
N ASP A 493 10.50 -20.55 -22.98
CA ASP A 493 10.87 -19.71 -24.13
C ASP A 493 10.79 -18.21 -23.80
N GLY A 494 9.69 -17.79 -23.17
CA GLY A 494 9.52 -16.41 -22.71
C GLY A 494 10.52 -16.03 -21.63
N PHE A 495 10.83 -16.95 -20.71
CA PHE A 495 11.77 -16.71 -19.62
C PHE A 495 13.22 -16.58 -20.12
N ARG A 496 13.63 -17.38 -21.11
CA ARG A 496 14.96 -17.30 -21.73
C ARG A 496 15.19 -15.98 -22.46
N ALA A 497 14.13 -15.37 -23.01
CA ALA A 497 14.21 -14.04 -23.64
C ALA A 497 14.49 -12.91 -22.63
N VAL A 498 14.23 -13.13 -21.34
CA VAL A 498 14.42 -12.13 -20.27
C VAL A 498 15.69 -12.45 -19.48
N THR A 499 16.81 -11.93 -19.99
CA THR A 499 18.13 -12.07 -19.37
C THR A 499 18.35 -11.04 -18.26
N GLN A 500 19.36 -11.25 -17.41
CA GLN A 500 19.77 -10.24 -16.41
C GLN A 500 20.19 -8.91 -17.07
N VAL A 501 20.76 -8.97 -18.28
CA VAL A 501 21.13 -7.78 -19.07
C VAL A 501 19.86 -7.01 -19.46
N ALA A 502 18.85 -7.70 -20.00
CA ALA A 502 17.58 -7.08 -20.36
C ALA A 502 16.86 -6.44 -19.16
N VAL A 503 16.90 -7.09 -17.99
CA VAL A 503 16.36 -6.53 -16.73
C VAL A 503 17.08 -5.24 -16.35
N ARG A 504 18.42 -5.24 -16.40
CA ARG A 504 19.23 -4.07 -16.07
C ARG A 504 18.99 -2.92 -17.06
N GLU A 505 18.93 -3.21 -18.35
CA GLU A 505 18.64 -2.21 -19.39
C GLU A 505 17.25 -1.60 -19.23
N ALA A 506 16.22 -2.41 -18.96
CA ALA A 506 14.86 -1.92 -18.73
C ALA A 506 14.77 -1.00 -17.50
N ARG A 507 15.44 -1.35 -16.40
CA ARG A 507 15.53 -0.53 -15.20
C ARG A 507 16.24 0.80 -15.46
N ILE A 508 17.40 0.77 -16.13
CA ILE A 508 18.15 1.98 -16.50
C ILE A 508 17.32 2.88 -17.42
N LYS A 509 16.60 2.30 -18.39
CA LYS A 509 15.73 3.04 -19.31
C LYS A 509 14.64 3.80 -18.58
N GLU A 510 13.95 3.14 -17.65
CA GLU A 510 12.86 3.78 -16.87
C GLU A 510 13.43 4.94 -16.03
N LEU A 511 14.54 4.72 -15.32
CA LEU A 511 15.20 5.79 -14.56
C LEU A 511 15.67 6.95 -15.44
N LYS A 512 16.21 6.68 -16.63
CA LYS A 512 16.62 7.73 -17.59
C LYS A 512 15.43 8.56 -18.08
N GLN A 513 14.30 7.91 -18.38
CA GLN A 513 13.09 8.62 -18.79
C GLN A 513 12.58 9.54 -17.68
N GLU A 514 12.62 9.08 -16.43
CA GLU A 514 12.26 9.88 -15.27
C GLU A 514 13.23 11.05 -15.04
N LEU A 515 14.55 10.84 -15.22
CA LEU A 515 15.55 11.91 -15.13
C LEU A 515 15.34 12.99 -16.21
N LEU A 516 14.99 12.59 -17.44
CA LEU A 516 14.68 13.51 -18.53
C LEU A 516 13.38 14.29 -18.31
N ALA A 517 12.40 13.68 -17.63
CA ALA A 517 11.14 14.32 -17.29
C ALA A 517 11.23 15.25 -16.07
N SER A 518 12.34 15.21 -15.32
CA SER A 518 12.53 15.99 -14.11
C SER A 518 12.74 17.48 -14.40
N GLU A 519 11.79 18.32 -13.95
CA GLU A 519 11.90 19.78 -14.05
C GLU A 519 13.09 20.35 -13.25
N LYS A 520 13.48 19.71 -12.14
CA LYS A 520 14.62 20.13 -11.32
C LYS A 520 15.95 19.99 -12.07
N LEU A 521 16.08 18.93 -12.87
CA LEU A 521 17.30 18.67 -13.66
C LEU A 521 17.31 19.41 -14.98
N LYS A 522 16.19 20.02 -15.38
CA LYS A 522 16.10 20.80 -16.62
C LYS A 522 17.14 21.92 -16.66
N ARG A 523 17.29 22.67 -15.56
CA ARG A 523 18.34 23.71 -15.41
C ARG A 523 19.76 23.12 -15.46
N HIS A 524 20.00 21.98 -14.80
CA HIS A 524 21.29 21.30 -14.82
C HIS A 524 21.68 20.85 -16.24
N PHE A 525 20.72 20.38 -17.03
CA PHE A 525 20.93 19.99 -18.42
C PHE A 525 21.01 21.18 -19.40
N GLU A 526 20.39 22.31 -19.06
CA GLU A 526 20.61 23.58 -19.76
C GLU A 526 22.05 24.09 -19.55
N GLU A 527 22.60 23.93 -18.35
CA GLU A 527 23.99 24.27 -18.01
C GLU A 527 25.02 23.23 -18.52
N ASN A 528 24.63 21.95 -18.63
CA ASN A 528 25.49 20.84 -19.07
C ASN A 528 24.90 20.09 -20.28
N PRO A 529 24.89 20.70 -21.47
CA PRO A 529 24.25 20.13 -22.66
C PRO A 529 24.91 18.82 -23.15
N GLN A 530 26.20 18.62 -22.85
CA GLN A 530 26.93 17.39 -23.20
C GLN A 530 26.44 16.16 -22.41
N GLU A 531 26.01 16.35 -21.16
CA GLU A 531 25.44 15.26 -20.35
C GLU A 531 24.05 14.85 -20.83
N LEU A 532 23.22 15.84 -21.22
CA LEU A 532 21.92 15.57 -21.84
C LEU A 532 22.06 14.85 -23.19
N GLN A 533 23.06 15.22 -23.99
CA GLN A 533 23.39 14.50 -25.22
C GLN A 533 23.84 13.07 -24.93
N SER A 534 24.73 12.87 -23.96
CA SER A 534 25.19 11.54 -23.54
C SER A 534 24.03 10.65 -23.06
N LEU A 535 23.10 11.21 -22.29
CA LEU A 535 21.93 10.49 -21.77
C LEU A 535 20.95 10.10 -22.88
N ARG A 536 20.79 10.95 -23.92
CA ARG A 536 19.91 10.71 -25.08
C ARG A 536 20.52 9.76 -26.11
N HIS A 537 21.84 9.71 -26.23
CA HIS A 537 22.54 8.92 -27.25
C HIS A 537 22.95 7.51 -26.79
N ASP A 538 22.79 7.19 -25.50
CA ASP A 538 22.91 5.81 -25.01
C ASP A 538 21.82 4.92 -25.64
N LYS A 539 22.19 4.19 -26.68
CA LYS A 539 21.32 3.20 -27.33
C LYS A 539 21.19 1.95 -26.45
N GLU A 540 19.98 1.40 -26.42
CA GLU A 540 19.75 0.06 -25.87
C GLU A 540 20.64 -0.94 -26.61
N LEU A 541 21.53 -1.61 -25.89
CA LEU A 541 22.44 -2.58 -26.49
C LEU A 541 21.68 -3.86 -26.85
N HIS A 542 20.70 -4.28 -26.03
CA HIS A 542 19.90 -5.49 -26.26
C HIS A 542 18.45 -5.40 -25.73
N PRO A 543 17.51 -4.77 -26.47
CA PRO A 543 16.09 -4.81 -26.08
C PRO A 543 15.59 -6.26 -25.99
N ALA A 544 14.86 -6.59 -24.92
CA ALA A 544 14.24 -7.91 -24.78
C ALA A 544 13.35 -8.20 -26.00
N ARG A 545 13.75 -9.13 -26.85
CA ARG A 545 13.02 -9.45 -28.09
C ARG A 545 11.65 -10.04 -27.74
N ILE A 546 10.59 -9.25 -27.92
CA ILE A 546 9.22 -9.71 -27.69
C ILE A 546 8.83 -10.71 -28.79
N GLN A 547 8.59 -11.96 -28.39
CA GLN A 547 8.15 -13.00 -29.31
C GLN A 547 6.66 -12.87 -29.60
N GLN A 548 6.29 -12.37 -30.79
CA GLN A 548 4.88 -12.09 -31.11
C GLN A 548 3.95 -13.31 -30.97
N HIS A 549 4.44 -14.51 -31.28
CA HIS A 549 3.66 -15.75 -31.19
C HIS A 549 3.33 -16.15 -29.73
N LEU A 550 4.12 -15.70 -28.74
CA LEU A 550 3.83 -15.95 -27.33
C LEU A 550 2.64 -15.14 -26.80
N LYS A 551 2.14 -14.14 -27.54
CA LYS A 551 0.98 -13.36 -27.12
C LYS A 551 -0.34 -14.12 -27.23
N ARG A 552 -0.48 -15.07 -28.16
CA ARG A 552 -1.73 -15.85 -28.35
C ARG A 552 -1.61 -17.20 -27.63
N VAL A 553 -2.67 -17.65 -26.96
CA VAL A 553 -2.71 -19.01 -26.40
C VAL A 553 -3.32 -19.96 -27.43
N PRO A 554 -2.62 -21.04 -27.82
CA PRO A 554 -3.20 -22.06 -28.68
C PRO A 554 -4.39 -22.79 -28.03
N ASP A 555 -5.40 -23.12 -28.83
CA ASP A 555 -6.68 -23.68 -28.34
C ASP A 555 -6.54 -25.05 -27.67
N TYR A 556 -5.50 -25.82 -28.01
CA TYR A 556 -5.24 -27.12 -27.39
C TYR A 556 -4.76 -27.00 -25.93
N LEU A 557 -4.15 -25.87 -25.55
CA LEU A 557 -3.68 -25.59 -24.18
C LEU A 557 -4.77 -25.04 -23.27
N LEU A 558 -5.87 -24.54 -23.83
CA LEU A 558 -6.96 -24.01 -23.02
C LEU A 558 -7.68 -25.16 -22.29
N PRO A 559 -8.07 -25.00 -21.01
CA PRO A 559 -8.94 -25.97 -20.36
C PRO A 559 -10.31 -26.03 -21.06
N GLU A 560 -11.04 -27.16 -20.98
CA GLU A 560 -12.32 -27.34 -21.68
C GLU A 560 -13.35 -26.24 -21.37
N SER A 561 -13.31 -25.72 -20.14
CA SER A 561 -14.13 -24.59 -19.67
C SER A 561 -13.81 -23.27 -20.40
N ALA A 562 -12.59 -23.10 -20.92
CA ALA A 562 -12.16 -21.94 -21.68
C ALA A 562 -12.30 -22.12 -23.21
N LYS A 563 -12.41 -23.36 -23.72
CA LYS A 563 -12.58 -23.65 -25.17
C LYS A 563 -13.99 -23.34 -25.68
N GLN A 564 -15.00 -23.42 -24.83
CA GLN A 564 -16.38 -23.11 -25.20
C GLN A 564 -16.59 -21.59 -25.15
N GLY A 565 -16.41 -20.90 -26.29
CA GLY A 565 -16.52 -19.44 -26.46
C GLY A 565 -17.87 -18.79 -26.15
N LYS A 566 -18.53 -19.14 -25.05
CA LYS A 566 -19.62 -18.36 -24.45
C LYS A 566 -19.04 -17.61 -23.26
N SER A 567 -19.07 -16.28 -23.35
CA SER A 567 -18.94 -15.34 -22.25
C SER A 567 -20.06 -15.49 -21.21
N LYS A 568 -20.29 -16.71 -20.70
CA LYS A 568 -21.06 -16.90 -19.47
C LYS A 568 -20.19 -16.38 -18.33
N LYS A 569 -20.77 -15.53 -17.49
CA LYS A 569 -20.18 -14.97 -16.27
C LYS A 569 -19.49 -16.07 -15.45
N ILE A 570 -18.19 -16.23 -15.63
CA ILE A 570 -17.37 -17.13 -14.82
C ILE A 570 -17.15 -16.41 -13.47
N GLY A 571 -17.92 -16.75 -12.44
CA GLY A 571 -17.54 -16.43 -11.06
C GLY A 571 -16.28 -17.18 -10.65
N PHE A 572 -15.80 -17.02 -9.43
CA PHE A 572 -14.80 -17.92 -8.85
C PHE A 572 -15.28 -19.37 -9.04
N VAL A 573 -14.54 -20.18 -9.80
CA VAL A 573 -14.85 -21.60 -10.01
C VAL A 573 -13.98 -22.40 -9.06
N PRO A 574 -14.51 -22.92 -7.95
CA PRO A 574 -13.78 -23.92 -7.18
C PRO A 574 -13.67 -25.19 -8.04
N PHE A 575 -12.44 -25.62 -8.34
CA PHE A 575 -12.16 -26.84 -9.07
C PHE A 575 -12.23 -28.08 -8.16
N HIS A 576 -13.36 -28.31 -7.49
CA HIS A 576 -13.81 -29.63 -7.03
C HIS A 576 -15.26 -29.57 -6.49
N ASN A 577 -16.06 -30.58 -6.84
CA ASN A 577 -17.38 -30.82 -6.25
C ASN A 577 -17.26 -32.09 -5.38
N PRO A 578 -17.46 -32.03 -4.04
CA PRO A 578 -17.41 -33.23 -3.22
C PRO A 578 -18.58 -34.14 -3.63
N LYS A 579 -18.27 -35.39 -3.97
CA LYS A 579 -19.23 -36.42 -4.39
C LYS A 579 -20.39 -36.51 -3.39
N LYS A 580 -21.57 -36.02 -3.76
CA LYS A 580 -22.84 -36.36 -3.08
C LYS A 580 -23.46 -37.58 -3.75
N ASN A 581 -23.66 -38.61 -2.94
CA ASN A 581 -24.32 -39.87 -3.25
C ASN A 581 -25.64 -39.67 -4.01
N LYS A 582 -25.76 -40.33 -5.17
CA LYS A 582 -27.00 -40.45 -5.93
C LYS A 582 -28.07 -41.19 -5.11
N LYS A 583 -29.12 -40.48 -4.68
CA LYS A 583 -30.42 -41.12 -4.41
C LYS A 583 -31.16 -41.31 -5.73
N LYS A 584 -31.63 -42.54 -5.94
CA LYS A 584 -32.37 -43.04 -7.11
C LYS A 584 -33.62 -42.19 -7.38
N GLY A 585 -33.72 -41.65 -8.60
CA GLY A 585 -34.94 -41.10 -9.19
C GLY A 585 -35.27 -41.87 -10.46
N LYS A 586 -36.51 -42.39 -10.51
CA LYS A 586 -37.07 -43.30 -11.53
C LYS A 586 -36.96 -42.75 -12.96
N ILE A 587 -36.47 -43.58 -13.88
CA ILE A 587 -36.57 -43.38 -15.33
C ILE A 587 -37.90 -43.96 -15.81
N ASN A 588 -38.74 -43.12 -16.40
CA ASN A 588 -39.91 -43.56 -17.18
C ASN A 588 -39.56 -43.56 -18.68
N LYS A 589 -40.05 -44.60 -19.35
CA LYS A 589 -39.79 -45.05 -20.74
C LYS A 589 -40.14 -44.03 -21.84
N ARG A 590 -39.37 -44.09 -22.95
CA ARG A 590 -39.79 -44.46 -24.34
C ARG A 590 -38.58 -44.29 -25.28
N ARG A 591 -37.98 -45.35 -25.86
CA ARG A 591 -38.32 -46.23 -27.02
C ARG A 591 -37.95 -45.64 -28.39
N GLY A 592 -37.05 -46.35 -29.10
CA GLY A 592 -36.81 -46.30 -30.57
C GLY A 592 -35.66 -45.37 -31.00
N GLY A 593 -34.59 -45.80 -31.68
CA GLY A 593 -34.24 -47.08 -32.27
C GLY A 593 -32.72 -47.18 -32.49
N LYS A 594 -32.24 -48.41 -32.64
CA LYS A 594 -30.86 -48.76 -33.01
C LYS A 594 -30.72 -48.61 -34.53
N SER A 595 -29.64 -47.97 -34.99
CA SER A 595 -29.02 -48.31 -36.26
C SER A 595 -27.52 -47.99 -36.22
N ASP A 596 -26.76 -49.05 -36.44
CA ASP A 596 -25.30 -49.17 -36.56
C ASP A 596 -24.73 -48.24 -37.65
N PRO A 597 -23.67 -47.45 -37.39
CA PRO A 597 -23.31 -46.30 -38.20
C PRO A 597 -22.34 -46.62 -39.36
N LEU A 598 -22.51 -47.71 -40.12
CA LEU A 598 -21.57 -48.04 -41.21
C LEU A 598 -22.09 -49.00 -42.30
N LYS A 599 -23.38 -48.93 -42.68
CA LYS A 599 -23.88 -49.64 -43.87
C LYS A 599 -24.87 -48.82 -44.71
N ASN A 600 -24.31 -48.32 -45.81
CA ASN A 600 -24.90 -48.14 -47.14
C ASN A 600 -25.92 -47.03 -47.38
N PHE A 601 -25.78 -46.20 -48.43
CA PHE A 601 -24.65 -45.73 -49.24
C PHE A 601 -25.24 -44.46 -49.93
N LYS A 602 -24.77 -44.09 -51.11
CA LYS A 602 -25.63 -43.43 -52.12
C LYS A 602 -27.12 -43.77 -52.02
#